data_AF-A0AAD7Z084-F1
#
_entry.id   AF-A0AAD7Z084-F1
#
_cell.length_a   1.000
_cell.length_b   1.000
_cell.length_c   1.000
_cell.angle_alpha   90.00
_cell.angle_beta   90.00
_cell.angle_gamma   90.00
#
_symmetry.space_group_name_H-M   'P 1'
#
loop_
_entity.id
_entity.type
_entity.pdbx_description
1 polymer ?
#
loop_
_entity_poly.entity_id
_entity_poly.type
_entity_poly.pdbx_seq_one_letter_code
_entity_poly.pdbx_strand_id
1 'polypeptide(L)' 'MKFWTLVFCVVIVSLASTLAACPDGEYNPGPNCGLEPSCSTRSSHAYPKHTCDCWCIPGTYRNLDTNACVDLSHC' A
#
# COMPACT_ATOMS: atom_id res chain seq x y z
N MET A 1 13.99 -34.48 13.47
CA MET A 1 12.91 -33.54 13.86
C MET A 1 13.33 -32.07 13.88
N LYS A 2 14.57 -31.71 14.24
CA LYS A 2 15.04 -30.31 14.26
C LYS A 2 15.14 -29.60 12.90
N PHE A 3 15.41 -30.34 11.82
CA PHE A 3 15.58 -29.76 10.48
C PHE A 3 14.27 -29.20 9.91
N TRP A 4 13.16 -29.92 10.12
CA TRP A 4 11.84 -29.48 9.70
C TRP A 4 11.39 -28.19 10.39
N THR A 5 11.72 -28.03 11.67
CA THR A 5 11.40 -26.81 12.42
C THR A 5 12.14 -25.58 11.86
N LEU A 6 13.41 -25.74 11.49
CA LEU A 6 14.19 -24.67 10.85
C LEU A 6 13.64 -24.29 9.47
N VAL A 7 13.29 -25.27 8.66
CA VAL A 7 12.65 -25.03 7.35
C VAL A 7 11.34 -24.28 7.52
N PHE A 8 10.52 -24.67 8.51
CA PHE A 8 9.25 -24.00 8.78
C PHE A 8 9.45 -22.54 9.23
N CYS A 9 10.43 -22.25 10.09
CA CYS A 9 10.75 -20.88 10.49
C CYS A 9 11.25 -20.02 9.32
N VAL A 10 12.12 -20.56 8.46
CA VAL A 10 12.61 -19.84 7.27
C VAL A 10 11.47 -19.52 6.31
N VAL A 11 10.54 -20.46 6.10
CA VAL A 11 9.38 -20.25 5.23
C VAL A 11 8.43 -19.19 5.82
N ILE A 12 8.18 -19.18 7.13
CA ILE A 12 7.31 -18.16 7.77
C ILE A 12 7.92 -16.75 7.69
N VAL A 13 9.22 -16.61 7.98
CA VAL A 13 9.91 -15.31 7.91
C VAL A 13 9.97 -14.79 6.47
N SER A 14 10.13 -15.69 5.50
CA SER A 14 10.09 -15.36 4.07
C SER A 14 8.69 -14.92 3.64
N LEU A 15 7.64 -15.60 4.10
CA LEU A 15 6.24 -15.23 3.79
C LEU A 15 5.89 -13.84 4.34
N ALA A 16 6.31 -13.53 5.56
CA ALA A 16 6.09 -12.21 6.17
C ALA A 16 6.79 -11.08 5.39
N SER A 17 7.93 -11.38 4.75
CA SER A 17 8.70 -10.42 3.94
C SER A 17 8.10 -10.15 2.57
N THR A 18 7.15 -10.98 2.10
CA THR A 18 6.47 -10.81 0.80
C THR A 18 5.21 -9.94 0.88
N LEU A 19 4.75 -9.57 2.07
CA LEU A 19 3.85 -8.42 2.21
C LEU A 19 4.70 -7.18 1.98
N ALA A 20 4.68 -6.67 0.75
CA ALA A 20 5.35 -5.44 0.34
C ALA A 20 5.22 -4.38 1.45
N ALA A 21 6.34 -4.07 2.11
CA ALA A 21 6.37 -3.04 3.13
C ALA A 21 6.07 -1.70 2.44
N CYS A 22 4.97 -1.08 2.83
CA CYS A 22 4.61 0.22 2.29
C CYS A 22 5.59 1.29 2.75
N PRO A 23 5.91 2.27 1.88
CA PRO A 23 6.72 3.41 2.28
C PRO A 23 6.03 4.21 3.39
N ASP A 24 6.81 5.03 4.10
CA ASP A 24 6.28 5.87 5.17
C ASP A 24 5.16 6.79 4.66
N GLY A 25 4.06 6.84 5.41
CA GLY A 25 2.85 7.58 5.01
C GLY A 25 1.89 6.79 4.13
N GLU A 26 2.17 5.50 3.90
CA GLU A 26 1.30 4.61 3.14
C GLU A 26 0.94 3.33 3.90
N TYR A 27 -0.16 2.69 3.52
CA TYR A 27 -0.66 1.45 4.11
C TYR A 27 -1.07 0.45 3.03
N ASN A 28 -1.02 -0.83 3.37
CA ASN A 28 -1.50 -1.88 2.46
C ASN A 28 -3.04 -1.95 2.55
N PRO A 29 -3.78 -1.62 1.47
CA PRO A 29 -5.25 -1.65 1.48
C PRO A 29 -5.82 -3.07 1.50
N GLY A 30 -4.98 -4.09 1.33
CA GLY A 30 -5.38 -5.49 1.27
C GLY A 30 -6.08 -5.85 -0.04
N PRO A 31 -6.75 -7.01 -0.09
CA PRO A 31 -7.34 -7.56 -1.32
C PRO A 31 -8.55 -6.77 -1.85
N ASN A 32 -9.14 -5.92 -1.01
CA ASN A 32 -10.23 -5.01 -1.40
C ASN A 32 -9.66 -3.61 -1.69
N CYS A 33 -8.71 -3.52 -2.62
CA CYS A 33 -8.09 -2.26 -3.04
C CYS A 33 -9.04 -1.42 -3.93
N GLY A 34 -10.23 -1.09 -3.41
CA GLY A 34 -11.19 -0.25 -4.12
C GLY A 34 -10.81 1.23 -4.13
N LEU A 35 -10.31 1.75 -5.26
CA LEU A 35 -10.30 3.19 -5.61
C LEU A 35 -9.65 4.11 -4.55
N GLU A 36 -8.33 4.32 -4.66
CA GLU A 36 -7.59 5.32 -3.87
C GLU A 36 -8.02 6.77 -4.25
N PRO A 37 -8.32 7.64 -3.28
CA PRO A 37 -8.50 9.07 -3.52
C PRO A 37 -7.19 9.76 -3.95
N SER A 38 -7.29 10.70 -4.88
CA SER A 38 -6.15 11.49 -5.37
C SER A 38 -6.46 12.98 -5.39
N CYS A 39 -5.43 13.82 -5.60
CA CYS A 39 -5.62 15.27 -5.72
C CYS A 39 -6.57 15.64 -6.88
N SER A 40 -6.57 14.88 -7.98
CA SER A 40 -7.49 15.09 -9.11
C SER A 40 -8.87 14.50 -8.86
N THR A 41 -8.93 13.39 -8.12
CA THR A 41 -10.16 12.62 -7.88
C THR A 41 -10.36 12.51 -6.38
N ARG A 42 -10.98 13.57 -5.83
CA ARG A 42 -11.29 13.68 -4.39
C ARG A 42 -12.38 12.72 -3.94
N SER A 43 -13.15 12.18 -4.88
CA SER A 43 -14.05 11.04 -4.66
C SER A 43 -13.31 9.76 -4.98
N SER A 44 -13.73 8.64 -4.38
CA SER A 44 -13.22 7.29 -4.61
C SER A 44 -13.49 6.78 -6.03
N HIS A 45 -13.34 7.61 -7.07
CA HIS A 45 -13.45 7.20 -8.46
C HIS A 45 -12.05 6.86 -8.97
N ALA A 46 -11.94 5.68 -9.56
CA ALA A 46 -10.71 5.02 -9.98
C ALA A 46 -9.64 5.98 -10.48
N TYR A 47 -8.47 5.97 -9.83
CA TYR A 47 -7.25 6.18 -10.58
C TYR A 47 -6.87 4.83 -11.22
N PRO A 48 -7.10 4.61 -12.53
CA PRO A 48 -6.94 3.30 -13.18
C PRO A 48 -5.47 2.85 -13.27
N LYS A 49 -4.53 3.63 -12.74
CA LYS A 49 -3.09 3.39 -12.83
C LYS A 49 -2.47 2.79 -11.56
N HIS A 50 -3.12 2.86 -10.40
CA HIS A 50 -2.61 2.20 -9.18
C HIS A 50 -3.31 0.86 -8.94
N THR A 51 -2.57 -0.19 -9.22
CA THR A 51 -3.03 -1.58 -9.17
C THR A 51 -2.73 -2.11 -7.78
N CYS A 52 -3.68 -2.17 -6.85
CA CYS A 52 -3.50 -2.69 -5.47
C CYS A 52 -2.12 -2.44 -4.82
N ASP A 53 -1.55 -1.26 -5.02
CA ASP A 53 -0.28 -0.88 -4.39
C ASP A 53 -0.56 -0.36 -2.98
N CYS A 54 0.48 0.13 -2.32
CA CYS A 54 0.37 0.88 -1.08
C CYS A 54 -0.44 2.16 -1.30
N TRP A 55 -1.30 2.48 -0.33
CA TRP A 55 -2.20 3.61 -0.38
C TRP A 55 -1.82 4.68 0.61
N CYS A 56 -2.08 5.95 0.26
CA CYS A 56 -1.93 7.07 1.17
C CYS A 56 -2.79 6.89 2.43
N ILE A 57 -2.20 7.11 3.61
CA ILE A 57 -2.93 7.01 4.88
C ILE A 57 -4.21 7.87 4.90
N PRO A 58 -5.26 7.45 5.61
CA PRO A 58 -6.50 8.21 5.70
C PRO A 58 -6.27 9.67 6.10
N GLY A 59 -6.82 10.60 5.32
CA GLY A 59 -6.63 12.05 5.50
C GLY A 59 -5.65 12.68 4.50
N THR A 60 -4.85 11.86 3.82
CA THR A 60 -3.94 12.29 2.74
C THR A 60 -4.42 11.78 1.38
N TYR A 61 -3.93 12.42 0.31
CA TYR A 61 -4.32 12.17 -1.07
C TYR A 61 -3.08 11.95 -1.92
N ARG A 62 -3.18 11.05 -2.91
CA ARG A 62 -2.10 10.85 -3.89
C ARG A 62 -2.04 12.04 -4.85
N ASN A 63 -0.91 12.74 -4.88
CA ASN A 63 -0.61 13.69 -5.94
C ASN A 63 -0.10 12.92 -7.17
N LEU A 64 -0.81 13.02 -8.29
CA LEU A 64 -0.54 12.21 -9.48
C LEU A 64 0.69 12.67 -10.29
N ASP A 65 1.17 13.89 -10.05
CA ASP A 65 2.34 14.43 -10.73
C ASP A 65 3.64 13.99 -10.03
N THR A 66 3.60 13.91 -8.71
CA THR A 66 4.76 13.57 -7.86
C THR A 66 4.72 12.17 -7.27
N ASN A 67 3.58 11.48 -7.37
CA ASN A 67 3.25 10.25 -6.65
C ASN A 67 3.39 10.33 -5.12
N ALA A 68 3.50 11.53 -4.54
CA ALA A 68 3.58 11.70 -3.10
C ALA A 68 2.19 11.72 -2.45
N CYS A 69 2.09 11.23 -1.22
CA CYS A 69 0.92 11.42 -0.36
C CYS A 69 1.00 12.79 0.30
N VAL A 70 -0.02 13.61 0.07
CA VAL A 70 -0.07 15.00 0.55
C VAL A 70 -1.42 15.32 1.18
N ASP A 71 -1.46 16.31 2.06
CA ASP A 71 -2.72 16.85 2.55
C ASP A 71 -3.48 17.60 1.45
N LEU A 72 -4.80 17.77 1.64
CA LEU A 72 -5.66 18.47 0.67
C LEU A 72 -5.21 19.91 0.36
N SER A 73 -4.52 20.58 1.29
CA SER A 73 -3.97 21.93 1.11
C SER A 73 -2.73 21.98 0.21
N HIS A 74 -2.11 20.82 -0.03
CA HIS A 74 -0.91 20.63 -0.84
C HIS A 74 -1.21 19.82 -2.12
N CYS A 75 -2.49 19.54 -2.35
CA CYS A 75 -3.07 19.43 -3.68
C CYS A 75 -3.34 20.84 -4.23
#